data_AF-A0A7C5K3M8-F1
#
_entry.id   AF-A0A7C5K3M8-F1
#
_cell.length_a   1.000
_cell.length_b   1.000
_cell.length_c   1.000
_cell.angle_alpha   90.00
_cell.angle_beta   90.00
_cell.angle_gamma   90.00
#
_symmetry.space_group_name_H-M   'P 1'
#
loop_
_entity.id
_entity.type
_entity.pdbx_description
1 polymer ?
#
loop_
_entity_poly.entity_id
_entity_poly.type
_entity_poly.pdbx_seq_one_letter_code
_entity_poly.pdbx_strand_id
1 'polypeptide(L)'
;MKTQLLATILGVAVTTTLAGAEARKFEAQTDLVSLHYDHAPDKDDGHSAVADRTLLESLFGRDWIKQHAVAVSGAYGTNAKTFNPKSDAVMDAAWNDCGGWLAAHTNRQAAIERLTDRWRKVLESGGDVWVKEGGQSDITAAVVRRIRAAMPGVETATRIHVVQHSVWNERHTTQEALDYTRTQTHYIKIRDANAYLNIKGGDAAFEKAALAHPVFGPAWKAAFAYYDPKTRLDFSDTGELLHILGLGEIGIAEFRQRYLGSDR
;
A
#
# COMPACT_ATOMS: atom_id res chain seq x y z
N MET A 1 -43.84 63.49 31.77
CA MET A 1 -42.85 62.41 32.00
C MET A 1 -43.26 61.19 31.18
N LYS A 2 -42.58 60.92 30.06
CA LYS A 2 -42.78 59.71 29.25
C LYS A 2 -41.45 58.97 29.25
N THR A 3 -41.41 57.79 29.86
CA THR A 3 -40.21 56.95 29.93
C THR A 3 -40.36 55.85 28.89
N GLN A 4 -39.49 55.83 27.88
CA GLN A 4 -39.38 54.75 26.90
C GLN A 4 -38.51 53.64 27.48
N LEU A 5 -39.02 52.40 27.45
CA LEU A 5 -38.28 51.18 27.78
C LEU A 5 -37.66 50.64 26.49
N LEU A 6 -36.33 50.60 26.40
CA LEU A 6 -35.62 49.84 25.36
C LEU A 6 -35.47 48.40 25.83
N ALA A 7 -36.00 47.45 25.06
CA ALA A 7 -35.73 46.02 25.21
C ALA A 7 -34.53 45.65 24.34
N THR A 8 -33.42 45.25 24.96
CA THR A 8 -32.25 44.70 24.27
C THR A 8 -32.42 43.19 24.15
N ILE A 9 -32.62 42.69 22.92
CA ILE A 9 -32.60 41.25 22.63
C ILE A 9 -31.13 40.85 22.41
N LEU A 10 -30.57 40.08 23.34
CA LEU A 10 -29.27 39.43 23.19
C LEU A 10 -29.45 38.16 22.36
N GLY A 11 -29.00 38.16 21.11
CA GLY A 11 -28.93 36.96 20.29
C GLY A 11 -27.75 36.09 20.70
N VAL A 12 -28.02 34.88 21.19
CA VAL A 12 -27.00 33.85 21.41
C VAL A 12 -26.67 33.22 20.06
N ALA A 13 -25.50 33.53 19.50
CA ALA A 13 -24.97 32.83 18.35
C ALA A 13 -24.45 31.46 18.81
N VAL A 14 -25.15 30.39 18.44
CA VAL A 14 -24.65 29.02 18.56
C VAL A 14 -23.68 28.78 17.41
N THR A 15 -22.38 28.81 17.69
CA THR A 15 -21.35 28.36 16.76
C THR A 15 -21.25 26.84 16.83
N THR A 16 -21.90 26.15 15.90
CA THR A 16 -21.58 24.74 15.62
C THR A 16 -20.17 24.65 15.06
N THR A 17 -19.22 24.18 15.87
CA THR A 17 -17.93 23.71 15.38
C THR A 17 -18.17 22.40 14.64
N LEU A 18 -18.07 22.43 13.31
CA LEU A 18 -17.83 21.23 12.51
C LEU A 18 -16.41 20.78 12.87
N ALA A 19 -16.29 19.88 13.85
CA ALA A 19 -15.07 19.11 14.01
C ALA A 19 -14.87 18.33 12.70
N GLY A 20 -13.89 18.73 11.90
CA GLY A 20 -13.45 17.93 10.77
C GLY A 20 -13.10 16.55 11.31
N ALA A 21 -13.69 15.49 10.75
CA ALA A 21 -13.35 14.14 11.12
C ALA A 21 -11.84 13.96 10.94
N GLU A 22 -11.13 13.62 12.03
CA GLU A 22 -9.71 13.30 11.94
C GLU A 22 -9.56 12.13 10.96
N ALA A 23 -8.61 12.24 10.02
CA ALA A 23 -8.38 11.17 9.06
C ALA A 23 -8.07 9.88 9.82
N ARG A 24 -8.84 8.81 9.54
CA ARG A 24 -8.66 7.52 10.18
C ARG A 24 -7.22 7.04 9.96
N LYS A 25 -6.58 6.53 11.00
CA LYS A 25 -5.23 5.96 10.97
C LYS A 25 -5.31 4.44 10.82
N PHE A 26 -4.24 3.83 10.33
CA PHE A 26 -4.14 2.38 10.23
C PHE A 26 -4.12 1.74 11.63
N GLU A 27 -5.01 0.79 11.85
CA GLU A 27 -5.11 0.05 13.11
C GLU A 27 -4.62 -1.39 12.93
N ALA A 28 -3.36 -1.66 13.31
CA ALA A 28 -2.70 -2.94 13.04
C ALA A 28 -3.42 -4.18 13.59
N GLN A 29 -4.28 -4.04 14.60
CA GLN A 29 -5.01 -5.16 15.19
C GLN A 29 -6.28 -5.55 14.40
N THR A 30 -6.86 -4.63 13.65
CA THR A 30 -8.16 -4.82 13.00
C THR A 30 -8.06 -4.71 11.49
N ASP A 31 -7.13 -3.92 10.99
CA ASP A 31 -7.06 -3.56 9.59
C ASP A 31 -6.23 -4.57 8.79
N LEU A 32 -6.43 -4.53 7.48
CA LEU A 32 -5.69 -5.32 6.49
C LEU A 32 -4.86 -4.39 5.62
N VAL A 33 -3.61 -4.77 5.39
CA VAL A 33 -2.76 -4.20 4.34
C VAL A 33 -2.82 -5.07 3.09
N SER A 34 -3.30 -4.52 1.98
CA SER A 34 -3.26 -5.15 0.67
C SER A 34 -2.08 -4.57 -0.12
N LEU A 35 -1.08 -5.39 -0.40
CA LEU A 35 0.17 -4.99 -1.05
C LEU A 35 0.11 -5.34 -2.54
N HIS A 36 0.10 -4.33 -3.41
CA HIS A 36 -0.03 -4.50 -4.85
C HIS A 36 1.29 -4.16 -5.55
N TYR A 37 1.69 -5.07 -6.44
CA TYR A 37 2.89 -4.97 -7.28
C TYR A 37 2.48 -5.30 -8.72
N ASP A 38 2.79 -4.45 -9.70
CA ASP A 38 2.42 -4.68 -11.09
C ASP A 38 3.45 -5.53 -11.86
N HIS A 39 4.74 -5.34 -11.62
CA HIS A 39 5.87 -5.94 -12.34
C HIS A 39 5.83 -5.81 -13.88
N ALA A 40 5.24 -4.73 -14.40
CA ALA A 40 4.88 -4.53 -15.80
C ALA A 40 5.11 -3.07 -16.26
N PRO A 41 6.25 -2.71 -16.89
CA PRO A 41 7.48 -3.47 -16.96
C PRO A 41 8.34 -3.30 -15.70
N ASP A 42 7.82 -2.61 -14.68
CA ASP A 42 8.66 -2.08 -13.61
C ASP A 42 9.27 -3.19 -12.76
N LYS A 43 10.55 -3.04 -12.46
CA LYS A 43 11.30 -4.05 -11.71
C LYS A 43 11.59 -3.61 -10.28
N ASP A 44 11.38 -2.33 -9.98
CA ASP A 44 11.48 -1.77 -8.63
C ASP A 44 10.50 -2.46 -7.66
N ASP A 45 9.34 -2.89 -8.14
CA ASP A 45 8.36 -3.72 -7.42
C ASP A 45 9.01 -4.94 -6.74
N GLY A 46 10.09 -5.50 -7.32
CA GLY A 46 10.83 -6.61 -6.72
C GLY A 46 11.60 -6.19 -5.45
N HIS A 47 12.21 -5.01 -5.44
CA HIS A 47 12.77 -4.48 -4.20
C HIS A 47 11.68 -4.01 -3.25
N SER A 48 10.61 -3.36 -3.75
CA SER A 48 9.46 -2.92 -2.94
C SER A 48 8.84 -4.11 -2.19
N ALA A 49 8.64 -5.26 -2.83
CA ALA A 49 8.12 -6.47 -2.19
C ALA A 49 8.99 -6.94 -1.01
N VAL A 50 10.31 -6.91 -1.16
CA VAL A 50 11.24 -7.32 -0.10
C VAL A 50 11.39 -6.25 0.98
N ALA A 51 11.33 -4.97 0.62
CA ALA A 51 11.35 -3.86 1.55
C ALA A 51 10.07 -3.86 2.43
N ASP A 52 8.90 -4.08 1.83
CA ASP A 52 7.63 -4.21 2.53
C ASP A 52 7.64 -5.41 3.48
N ARG A 53 8.15 -6.57 3.02
CA ARG A 53 8.35 -7.76 3.86
C ARG A 53 9.26 -7.47 5.06
N THR A 54 10.41 -6.83 4.80
CA THR A 54 11.40 -6.42 5.81
C THR A 54 10.74 -5.52 6.86
N LEU A 55 9.99 -4.51 6.41
CA LEU A 55 9.30 -3.53 7.26
C LEU A 55 8.23 -4.19 8.13
N LEU A 56 7.30 -4.94 7.52
CA LEU A 56 6.19 -5.57 8.22
C LEU A 56 6.66 -6.62 9.23
N GLU A 57 7.65 -7.45 8.88
CA GLU A 57 8.15 -8.46 9.82
C GLU A 57 8.90 -7.80 10.98
N SER A 58 9.64 -6.73 10.72
CA SER A 58 10.37 -6.00 11.76
C SER A 58 9.44 -5.30 12.76
N LEU A 59 8.23 -4.93 12.35
CA LEU A 59 7.26 -4.22 13.18
C LEU A 59 6.27 -5.16 13.87
N PHE A 60 5.83 -6.20 13.17
CA PHE A 60 4.68 -7.00 13.60
C PHE A 60 4.92 -8.52 13.58
N GLY A 61 6.02 -8.99 12.98
CA GLY A 61 6.34 -10.41 12.86
C GLY A 61 5.53 -11.15 11.78
N ARG A 62 5.93 -12.41 11.50
CA ARG A 62 5.35 -13.21 10.41
C ARG A 62 3.90 -13.61 10.62
N ASP A 63 3.53 -13.91 11.86
CA ASP A 63 2.17 -14.36 12.15
C ASP A 63 1.15 -13.25 11.99
N TRP A 64 1.57 -12.00 12.23
CA TRP A 64 0.77 -10.84 11.88
C TRP A 64 0.60 -10.72 10.37
N ILE A 65 1.67 -10.85 9.58
CA ILE A 65 1.59 -10.77 8.10
C ILE A 65 0.61 -11.80 7.53
N LYS A 66 0.63 -13.04 8.00
CA LYS A 66 -0.31 -14.10 7.54
C LYS A 66 -1.78 -13.67 7.70
N GLN A 67 -2.08 -12.92 8.76
CA GLN A 67 -3.44 -12.52 9.15
C GLN A 67 -3.85 -11.17 8.56
N HIS A 68 -2.94 -10.19 8.59
CA HIS A 68 -3.22 -8.77 8.33
C HIS A 68 -2.56 -8.23 7.06
N ALA A 69 -1.87 -9.06 6.29
CA ALA A 69 -1.38 -8.68 4.98
C ALA A 69 -1.85 -9.64 3.88
N VAL A 70 -2.00 -9.12 2.67
CA VAL A 70 -2.17 -9.92 1.45
C VAL A 70 -1.37 -9.27 0.32
N ALA A 71 -0.44 -10.02 -0.26
CA ALA A 71 0.39 -9.58 -1.38
C ALA A 71 -0.16 -10.09 -2.72
N VAL A 72 -0.11 -9.25 -3.75
CA VAL A 72 -0.50 -9.61 -5.12
C VAL A 72 0.52 -9.09 -6.13
N SER A 73 0.98 -9.97 -7.02
CA SER A 73 1.79 -9.62 -8.19
C SER A 73 0.93 -9.71 -9.45
N GLY A 74 1.16 -8.79 -10.39
CA GLY A 74 0.34 -8.61 -11.58
C GLY A 74 -0.84 -7.66 -11.34
N ALA A 75 -0.66 -6.67 -10.45
CA ALA A 75 -1.55 -5.51 -10.25
C ALA A 75 -1.48 -4.48 -11.41
N TYR A 76 -1.34 -5.05 -12.60
CA TYR A 76 -1.60 -4.58 -13.94
C TYR A 76 -2.82 -3.78 -14.37
N GLY A 77 -2.61 -2.73 -15.17
CA GLY A 77 -3.60 -2.11 -16.04
C GLY A 77 -3.34 -2.35 -17.53
N THR A 78 -3.28 -1.26 -18.30
CA THR A 78 -3.16 -1.23 -19.77
C THR A 78 -1.84 -1.78 -20.31
N ASN A 79 -0.82 -1.85 -19.47
CA ASN A 79 0.54 -2.34 -19.67
C ASN A 79 0.71 -3.86 -19.49
N ALA A 80 -0.37 -4.63 -19.35
CA ALA A 80 -0.37 -6.08 -19.11
C ALA A 80 0.65 -6.90 -19.93
N LYS A 81 0.86 -6.55 -21.21
CA LYS A 81 1.76 -7.26 -22.12
C LYS A 81 3.24 -7.11 -21.75
N THR A 82 3.57 -6.22 -20.83
CA THR A 82 4.94 -5.94 -20.38
C THR A 82 5.28 -6.58 -19.04
N PHE A 83 4.36 -7.36 -18.47
CA PHE A 83 4.60 -8.11 -17.24
C PHE A 83 5.86 -8.97 -17.35
N ASN A 84 6.68 -8.91 -16.30
CA ASN A 84 7.92 -9.67 -16.20
C ASN A 84 7.69 -10.90 -15.31
N PRO A 85 7.55 -12.11 -15.89
CA PRO A 85 7.28 -13.33 -15.13
C PRO A 85 8.46 -13.80 -14.26
N LYS A 86 9.63 -13.17 -14.36
CA LYS A 86 10.72 -13.41 -13.40
C LYS A 86 10.40 -12.87 -12.01
N SER A 87 9.34 -12.06 -11.87
CA SER A 87 8.89 -11.53 -10.58
C SER A 87 8.45 -12.62 -9.61
N ASP A 88 7.95 -13.75 -10.10
CA ASP A 88 7.54 -14.89 -9.28
C ASP A 88 8.65 -15.34 -8.31
N ALA A 89 9.91 -15.34 -8.75
CA ALA A 89 11.03 -15.75 -7.91
C ALA A 89 11.30 -14.80 -6.72
N VAL A 90 11.11 -13.50 -6.90
CA VAL A 90 11.25 -12.52 -5.79
C VAL A 90 10.00 -12.52 -4.91
N MET A 91 8.82 -12.71 -5.49
CA MET A 91 7.58 -12.84 -4.73
C MET A 91 7.56 -14.10 -3.86
N ASP A 92 8.06 -15.22 -4.38
CA ASP A 92 8.26 -16.46 -3.63
C ASP A 92 9.22 -16.25 -2.46
N ALA A 93 10.35 -15.58 -2.71
CA ALA A 93 11.36 -15.31 -1.69
C ALA A 93 10.86 -14.33 -0.61
N ALA A 94 9.99 -13.39 -0.98
CA ALA A 94 9.42 -12.41 -0.05
C ALA A 94 8.28 -13.00 0.79
N TRP A 95 7.36 -13.77 0.19
CA TRP A 95 6.04 -14.00 0.80
C TRP A 95 5.71 -15.46 1.12
N ASN A 96 6.35 -16.46 0.51
CA ASN A 96 5.89 -17.86 0.67
C ASN A 96 5.95 -18.38 2.11
N ASP A 97 6.88 -17.87 2.93
CA ASP A 97 7.02 -18.29 4.32
C ASP A 97 6.15 -17.52 5.32
N CYS A 98 5.36 -16.53 4.86
CA CYS A 98 4.61 -15.61 5.73
C CYS A 98 3.20 -15.27 5.25
N GLY A 99 2.59 -16.11 4.41
CA GLY A 99 1.20 -15.94 3.97
C GLY A 99 1.00 -16.21 2.49
N GLY A 100 2.09 -16.29 1.74
CA GLY A 100 2.09 -16.44 0.29
C GLY A 100 1.67 -15.15 -0.42
N TRP A 101 1.56 -15.24 -1.73
CA TRP A 101 1.17 -14.13 -2.59
C TRP A 101 0.17 -14.62 -3.65
N LEU A 102 -0.56 -13.68 -4.25
CA LEU A 102 -1.53 -13.95 -5.29
C LEU A 102 -0.93 -13.64 -6.66
N ALA A 103 -0.88 -14.65 -7.53
CA ALA A 103 -0.40 -14.51 -8.91
C ALA A 103 -1.52 -14.03 -9.85
N ALA A 104 -1.83 -12.74 -9.82
CA ALA A 104 -2.87 -12.16 -10.66
C ALA A 104 -2.54 -12.21 -12.16
N HIS A 105 -1.25 -12.28 -12.52
CA HIS A 105 -0.85 -12.53 -13.91
C HIS A 105 -1.31 -13.89 -14.42
N THR A 106 -1.10 -14.95 -13.63
CA THR A 106 -1.43 -16.33 -14.01
C THR A 106 -2.93 -16.60 -13.96
N ASN A 107 -3.61 -16.09 -12.92
CA ASN A 107 -5.06 -16.23 -12.79
C ASN A 107 -5.69 -15.02 -12.09
N ARG A 108 -5.94 -13.97 -12.89
CA ARG A 108 -6.49 -12.70 -12.41
C ARG A 108 -7.82 -12.86 -11.67
N GLN A 109 -8.72 -13.71 -12.16
CA GLN A 109 -10.03 -13.90 -11.53
C GLN A 109 -9.90 -14.56 -10.15
N ALA A 110 -9.08 -15.60 -10.02
CA ALA A 110 -8.81 -16.21 -8.72
C ALA A 110 -8.13 -15.25 -7.74
N ALA A 111 -7.23 -14.37 -8.21
CA ALA A 111 -6.64 -13.33 -7.37
C ALA A 111 -7.69 -12.32 -6.88
N ILE A 112 -8.58 -11.85 -7.77
CA ILE A 112 -9.69 -10.95 -7.42
C ILE A 112 -10.63 -11.61 -6.40
N GLU A 113 -10.98 -12.88 -6.57
CA GLU A 113 -11.82 -13.63 -5.62
C GLU A 113 -11.17 -13.68 -4.24
N ARG A 114 -9.90 -14.08 -4.17
CA ARG A 114 -9.18 -14.17 -2.89
C ARG A 114 -9.00 -12.82 -2.20
N LEU A 115 -8.70 -11.76 -2.96
CA LEU A 115 -8.64 -10.40 -2.43
C LEU A 115 -10.01 -9.98 -1.88
N THR A 116 -11.07 -10.20 -2.65
CA THR A 116 -12.44 -9.89 -2.23
C THR A 116 -12.76 -10.60 -0.91
N ASP A 117 -12.48 -11.89 -0.79
CA ASP A 117 -12.74 -12.64 0.45
C ASP A 117 -11.93 -12.12 1.65
N ARG A 118 -10.66 -11.79 1.46
CA ARG A 118 -9.82 -11.22 2.53
C ARG A 118 -10.33 -9.86 2.99
N TRP A 119 -10.68 -8.98 2.04
CA TRP A 119 -11.16 -7.63 2.32
C TRP A 119 -12.53 -7.67 3.00
N ARG A 120 -13.45 -8.51 2.49
CA ARG A 120 -14.77 -8.69 3.08
C ARG A 120 -14.71 -9.13 4.54
N LYS A 121 -13.90 -10.15 4.87
CA LYS A 121 -13.76 -10.62 6.25
C LYS A 121 -13.34 -9.51 7.21
N VAL A 122 -12.41 -8.66 6.79
CA VAL A 122 -11.92 -7.52 7.58
C VAL A 122 -13.02 -6.48 7.76
N LEU A 123 -13.70 -6.10 6.68
CA LEU A 123 -14.81 -5.16 6.70
C LEU A 123 -15.99 -5.67 7.55
N GLU A 124 -16.35 -6.95 7.46
CA GLU A 124 -17.38 -7.62 8.28
C GLU A 124 -17.03 -7.59 9.77
N SER A 125 -15.74 -7.71 10.10
CA SER A 125 -15.25 -7.65 11.49
C SER A 125 -15.10 -6.22 12.05
N GLY A 126 -15.38 -5.19 11.24
CA GLY A 126 -15.26 -3.79 11.66
C GLY A 126 -13.87 -3.18 11.48
N GLY A 127 -12.92 -3.86 10.85
CA GLY A 127 -11.64 -3.30 10.40
C GLY A 127 -11.70 -2.66 9.01
N ASP A 128 -10.63 -1.97 8.63
CA ASP A 128 -10.50 -1.28 7.34
C ASP A 128 -9.46 -1.95 6.45
N VAL A 129 -9.54 -1.66 5.15
CA VAL A 129 -8.56 -2.14 4.18
C VAL A 129 -7.71 -0.97 3.72
N TRP A 130 -6.40 -1.14 3.79
CA TRP A 130 -5.40 -0.20 3.32
C TRP A 130 -4.62 -0.81 2.17
N VAL A 131 -4.71 -0.19 0.99
CA VAL A 131 -4.08 -0.67 -0.24
C VAL A 131 -2.82 0.14 -0.48
N LYS A 132 -1.67 -0.55 -0.43
CA LYS A 132 -0.43 -0.06 -1.02
C LYS A 132 -0.55 -0.28 -2.53
N GLU A 133 -0.85 0.76 -3.28
CA GLU A 133 -1.08 0.69 -4.72
C GLU A 133 0.23 0.92 -5.49
N GLY A 134 1.17 -0.02 -5.38
CA GLY A 134 2.41 0.01 -6.16
C GLY A 134 2.22 -0.27 -7.65
N GLY A 135 1.00 -0.66 -8.05
CA GLY A 135 0.63 -0.89 -9.44
C GLY A 135 -0.51 0.00 -9.93
N GLN A 136 -1.24 -0.48 -10.92
CA GLN A 136 -2.42 0.18 -11.48
C GLN A 136 -3.71 -0.27 -10.77
N SER A 137 -4.70 0.62 -10.68
CA SER A 137 -5.91 0.36 -9.87
C SER A 137 -6.95 -0.57 -10.51
N ASP A 138 -6.66 -1.21 -11.64
CA ASP A 138 -7.60 -2.09 -12.33
C ASP A 138 -8.05 -3.28 -11.47
N ILE A 139 -7.14 -3.89 -10.70
CA ILE A 139 -7.50 -5.02 -9.82
C ILE A 139 -8.23 -4.52 -8.56
N THR A 140 -7.78 -3.40 -7.99
CA THR A 140 -8.44 -2.71 -6.88
C THR A 140 -9.89 -2.36 -7.21
N ALA A 141 -10.14 -1.73 -8.36
CA ALA A 141 -11.48 -1.41 -8.83
C ALA A 141 -12.37 -2.66 -8.95
N ALA A 142 -11.84 -3.76 -9.49
CA ALA A 142 -12.57 -5.01 -9.62
C ALA A 142 -12.98 -5.61 -8.26
N VAL A 143 -12.07 -5.57 -7.27
CA VAL A 143 -12.34 -6.03 -5.90
C VAL A 143 -13.41 -5.13 -5.24
N VAL A 144 -13.27 -3.81 -5.33
CA VAL A 144 -14.24 -2.85 -4.75
C VAL A 144 -15.62 -3.03 -5.36
N ARG A 145 -15.74 -3.25 -6.68
CA ARG A 145 -17.02 -3.56 -7.35
C ARG A 145 -17.69 -4.80 -6.73
N ARG A 146 -16.93 -5.86 -6.50
CA ARG A 146 -17.45 -7.10 -5.90
C ARG A 146 -17.84 -6.93 -4.44
N ILE A 147 -17.06 -6.19 -3.67
CA ILE A 147 -17.40 -5.88 -2.27
C ILE A 147 -18.71 -5.11 -2.22
N ARG A 148 -18.87 -4.05 -3.01
CA ARG A 148 -20.12 -3.27 -3.02
C ARG A 148 -21.33 -4.06 -3.47
N ALA A 149 -21.15 -5.00 -4.40
CA ALA A 149 -22.22 -5.90 -4.82
C ALA A 149 -22.61 -6.91 -3.72
N ALA A 150 -21.62 -7.45 -2.99
CA ALA A 150 -21.84 -8.45 -1.94
C ALA A 150 -22.23 -7.84 -0.58
N MET A 151 -21.84 -6.59 -0.33
CA MET A 151 -21.99 -5.87 0.94
C MET A 151 -22.51 -4.44 0.68
N PRO A 152 -23.76 -4.27 0.19
CA PRO A 152 -24.27 -2.97 -0.23
C PRO A 152 -24.38 -1.92 0.90
N GLY A 153 -24.31 -2.34 2.17
CA GLY A 153 -24.30 -1.44 3.33
C GLY A 153 -22.91 -1.02 3.82
N VAL A 154 -21.82 -1.50 3.21
CA VAL A 154 -20.46 -1.04 3.54
C VAL A 154 -20.16 0.25 2.80
N GLU A 155 -19.78 1.28 3.55
CA GLU A 155 -19.28 2.54 3.03
C GLU A 155 -17.83 2.42 2.57
N THR A 156 -17.59 1.84 1.38
CA THR A 156 -16.24 1.60 0.88
C THR A 156 -15.40 2.88 0.73
N ALA A 157 -16.05 4.02 0.49
CA ALA A 157 -15.40 5.33 0.37
C ALA A 157 -14.75 5.81 1.67
N THR A 158 -15.05 5.20 2.82
CA THR A 158 -14.46 5.55 4.13
C THR A 158 -13.76 4.37 4.80
N ARG A 159 -13.88 3.16 4.24
CA ARG A 159 -13.42 1.89 4.84
C ARG A 159 -12.36 1.17 4.00
N ILE A 160 -12.18 1.59 2.75
CA ILE A 160 -11.12 1.13 1.86
C ILE A 160 -10.28 2.35 1.50
N HIS A 161 -9.02 2.31 1.89
CA HIS A 161 -8.05 3.40 1.75
C HIS A 161 -7.04 2.98 0.68
N VAL A 162 -6.91 3.75 -0.40
CA VAL A 162 -5.98 3.43 -1.49
C VAL A 162 -4.91 4.49 -1.54
N VAL A 163 -3.67 4.11 -1.25
CA VAL A 163 -2.52 5.03 -1.25
C VAL A 163 -1.73 4.84 -2.53
N GLN A 164 -1.46 5.93 -3.25
CA GLN A 164 -0.76 5.91 -4.55
C GLN A 164 0.21 7.10 -4.63
N HIS A 165 1.47 6.85 -4.98
CA HIS A 165 2.47 7.90 -5.19
C HIS A 165 2.67 8.24 -6.67
N SER A 166 2.51 7.27 -7.58
CA SER A 166 3.00 7.34 -8.96
C SER A 166 1.96 7.93 -9.93
N VAL A 167 2.34 8.97 -10.67
CA VAL A 167 1.54 9.46 -11.82
C VAL A 167 1.62 8.48 -12.99
N TRP A 168 2.71 7.73 -13.10
CA TRP A 168 2.88 6.73 -14.15
C TRP A 168 1.87 5.58 -13.98
N ASN A 169 1.66 5.11 -12.75
CA ASN A 169 0.64 4.09 -12.44
C ASN A 169 -0.77 4.56 -12.77
N GLU A 170 -1.13 5.81 -12.44
CA GLU A 170 -2.42 6.38 -12.82
C GLU A 170 -2.62 6.42 -14.34
N ARG A 171 -1.58 6.76 -15.10
CA ARG A 171 -1.65 6.83 -16.57
C ARG A 171 -1.74 5.47 -17.24
N HIS A 172 -1.30 4.40 -16.56
CA HIS A 172 -1.40 3.03 -17.07
C HIS A 172 -2.61 2.29 -16.50
N THR A 173 -3.31 2.86 -15.53
CA THR A 173 -4.63 2.38 -15.09
C THR A 173 -5.67 2.68 -16.16
N THR A 174 -6.63 1.79 -16.39
CA THR A 174 -7.76 2.14 -17.26
C THR A 174 -8.55 3.30 -16.67
N GLN A 175 -8.99 4.24 -17.50
CA GLN A 175 -9.70 5.44 -17.04
C GLN A 175 -10.91 5.08 -16.15
N GLU A 176 -11.68 4.06 -16.56
CA GLU A 176 -12.82 3.56 -15.79
C GLU A 176 -12.42 3.06 -14.41
N ALA A 177 -11.33 2.28 -14.30
CA ALA A 177 -10.86 1.77 -13.03
C ALA A 177 -10.32 2.87 -12.12
N LEU A 178 -9.61 3.85 -12.67
CA LEU A 178 -9.08 4.98 -11.91
C LEU A 178 -10.22 5.83 -11.34
N ASP A 179 -11.19 6.18 -12.18
CA ASP A 179 -12.36 6.96 -11.76
C ASP A 179 -13.20 6.20 -10.73
N TYR A 180 -13.40 4.91 -10.94
CA TYR A 180 -14.12 4.08 -9.99
C TYR A 180 -13.40 3.99 -8.65
N THR A 181 -12.09 3.75 -8.66
CA THR A 181 -11.29 3.66 -7.42
C THR A 181 -11.32 4.98 -6.67
N ARG A 182 -11.11 6.12 -7.34
CA ARG A 182 -11.18 7.45 -6.73
C ARG A 182 -12.54 7.79 -6.13
N THR A 183 -13.63 7.37 -6.76
CA THR A 183 -14.98 7.70 -6.31
C THR A 183 -15.53 6.75 -5.26
N GLN A 184 -15.06 5.50 -5.22
CA GLN A 184 -15.62 4.45 -4.37
C GLN A 184 -14.72 4.02 -3.23
N THR A 185 -13.56 4.65 -3.07
CA THR A 185 -12.60 4.42 -1.98
C THR A 185 -12.14 5.76 -1.42
N HIS A 186 -11.52 5.75 -0.25
CA HIS A 186 -10.73 6.87 0.21
C HIS A 186 -9.39 6.85 -0.52
N TYR A 187 -9.32 7.54 -1.66
CA TYR A 187 -8.11 7.60 -2.49
C TYR A 187 -7.16 8.69 -2.00
N ILE A 188 -5.93 8.30 -1.65
CA ILE A 188 -4.91 9.14 -1.04
C ILE A 188 -3.73 9.24 -1.99
N LYS A 189 -3.56 10.42 -2.60
CA LYS A 189 -2.36 10.73 -3.37
C LYS A 189 -1.26 11.25 -2.43
N ILE A 190 -0.11 10.60 -2.44
CA ILE A 190 1.08 11.05 -1.70
C ILE A 190 2.13 11.62 -2.64
N ARG A 191 3.15 12.27 -2.05
CA ARG A 191 4.34 12.72 -2.78
C ARG A 191 5.05 11.51 -3.39
N ASP A 192 5.56 11.70 -4.60
CA ASP A 192 6.28 10.66 -5.34
C ASP A 192 7.49 10.14 -4.53
N ALA A 193 7.44 8.86 -4.16
CA ALA A 193 8.43 8.22 -3.33
C ALA A 193 9.76 7.96 -4.06
N ASN A 194 9.78 8.07 -5.39
CA ASN A 194 11.02 8.12 -6.17
C ASN A 194 11.94 9.26 -5.72
N ALA A 195 11.42 10.30 -5.07
CA ALA A 195 12.23 11.38 -4.55
C ALA A 195 13.13 10.98 -3.36
N TYR A 196 12.87 9.85 -2.68
CA TYR A 196 13.61 9.47 -1.46
C TYR A 196 13.92 7.97 -1.30
N LEU A 197 13.31 7.08 -2.10
CA LEU A 197 13.53 5.63 -2.09
C LEU A 197 14.11 5.07 -3.40
N ASN A 198 14.66 5.94 -4.25
CA ASN A 198 15.26 5.58 -5.52
C ASN A 198 16.67 6.18 -5.66
N ILE A 199 17.66 5.35 -6.00
CA ILE A 199 19.01 5.78 -6.36
C ILE A 199 19.58 4.97 -7.54
N LYS A 200 20.00 5.68 -8.59
CA LYS A 200 20.74 5.08 -9.71
C LYS A 200 22.16 4.72 -9.28
N GLY A 201 22.63 3.54 -9.67
CA GLY A 201 23.97 3.06 -9.30
C GLY A 201 24.05 2.33 -7.96
N GLY A 202 22.95 2.27 -7.21
CA GLY A 202 22.85 1.53 -5.96
C GLY A 202 23.39 2.27 -4.74
N ASP A 203 23.48 1.56 -3.62
CA ASP A 203 24.11 2.01 -2.38
C ASP A 203 24.85 0.80 -1.78
N ALA A 204 26.19 0.82 -1.86
CA ALA A 204 27.01 -0.33 -1.47
C ALA A 204 26.83 -0.72 0.01
N ALA A 205 26.50 0.23 0.88
CA ALA A 205 26.29 -0.04 2.28
C ALA A 205 24.89 -0.60 2.55
N PHE A 206 23.88 -0.17 1.80
CA PHE A 206 22.56 -0.83 1.75
C PHE A 206 22.69 -2.26 1.26
N GLU A 207 23.32 -2.47 0.10
CA GLU A 207 23.49 -3.80 -0.50
C GLU A 207 24.21 -4.76 0.45
N LYS A 208 25.29 -4.30 1.09
CA LYS A 208 26.02 -5.08 2.09
C LYS A 208 25.13 -5.46 3.27
N ALA A 209 24.38 -4.51 3.83
CA ALA A 209 23.51 -4.77 4.98
C ALA A 209 22.35 -5.71 4.60
N ALA A 210 21.71 -5.46 3.47
CA ALA A 210 20.62 -6.26 2.92
C ALA A 210 21.03 -7.72 2.75
N LEU A 211 22.15 -7.97 2.06
CA LEU A 211 22.65 -9.33 1.79
C LEU A 211 23.17 -10.05 3.04
N ALA A 212 23.70 -9.31 4.03
CA ALA A 212 24.19 -9.87 5.28
C ALA A 212 23.06 -10.12 6.30
N HIS A 213 21.86 -9.57 6.10
CA HIS A 213 20.78 -9.70 7.07
C HIS A 213 20.36 -11.17 7.23
N PRO A 214 20.36 -11.73 8.46
CA PRO A 214 20.17 -13.17 8.66
C PRO A 214 18.78 -13.66 8.25
N VAL A 215 17.77 -12.79 8.35
CA VAL A 215 16.38 -13.11 8.00
C VAL A 215 16.02 -12.72 6.57
N PHE A 216 16.48 -11.55 6.14
CA PHE A 216 16.00 -10.92 4.89
C PHE A 216 16.99 -11.03 3.74
N GLY A 217 18.25 -11.42 4.01
CA GLY A 217 19.30 -11.57 3.01
C GLY A 217 18.95 -12.49 1.85
N PRO A 218 18.30 -13.65 2.08
CA PRO A 218 17.84 -14.50 0.99
C PRO A 218 16.82 -13.79 0.06
N ALA A 219 15.87 -13.04 0.63
CA ALA A 219 14.87 -12.29 -0.14
C ALA A 219 15.51 -11.12 -0.90
N TRP A 220 16.39 -10.35 -0.24
CA TRP A 220 17.13 -9.26 -0.89
C TRP A 220 18.03 -9.76 -2.01
N LYS A 221 18.65 -10.94 -1.85
CA LYS A 221 19.41 -11.59 -2.92
C LYS A 221 18.52 -11.92 -4.13
N ALA A 222 17.30 -12.39 -3.91
CA ALA A 222 16.35 -12.64 -4.99
C ALA A 222 15.92 -11.33 -5.68
N ALA A 223 15.65 -10.28 -4.91
CA ALA A 223 15.32 -8.96 -5.46
C ALA A 223 16.47 -8.39 -6.30
N PHE A 224 17.72 -8.45 -5.82
CA PHE A 224 18.89 -7.98 -6.58
C PHE A 224 19.20 -8.84 -7.82
N ALA A 225 18.81 -10.10 -7.83
CA ALA A 225 18.88 -10.94 -9.03
C ALA A 225 17.80 -10.57 -10.06
N TYR A 226 16.64 -10.11 -9.60
CA TYR A 226 15.53 -9.65 -10.44
C TYR A 226 15.79 -8.25 -11.02
N TYR A 227 16.28 -7.32 -10.18
CA TYR A 227 16.70 -5.98 -10.55
C TYR A 227 18.06 -5.65 -9.95
N ASP A 228 19.10 -5.55 -10.80
CA ASP A 228 20.45 -5.29 -10.32
C ASP A 228 20.54 -3.90 -9.64
N PRO A 229 20.90 -3.82 -8.35
CA PRO A 229 21.00 -2.55 -7.63
C PRO A 229 22.04 -1.60 -8.23
N LYS A 230 23.06 -2.13 -8.95
CA LYS A 230 24.03 -1.32 -9.70
C LYS A 230 23.39 -0.58 -10.88
N THR A 231 22.30 -1.13 -11.42
CA THR A 231 21.46 -0.38 -12.36
C THR A 231 20.68 0.68 -11.58
N ARG A 232 19.96 0.23 -10.55
CA ARG A 232 19.21 1.10 -9.65
C ARG A 232 18.78 0.34 -8.40
N LEU A 233 18.96 0.94 -7.23
CA LEU A 233 18.27 0.53 -6.02
C LEU A 233 17.01 1.37 -5.91
N ASP A 234 15.87 0.72 -6.05
CA ASP A 234 14.57 1.39 -6.14
C ASP A 234 13.51 0.52 -5.48
N PHE A 235 12.96 1.01 -4.37
CA PHE A 235 11.83 0.40 -3.68
C PHE A 235 10.79 1.48 -3.38
N SER A 236 10.57 2.37 -4.36
CA SER A 236 9.74 3.56 -4.17
C SER A 236 8.30 3.24 -3.79
N ASP A 237 7.73 2.13 -4.24
CA ASP A 237 6.36 1.75 -3.85
C ASP A 237 6.20 1.39 -2.37
N THR A 238 7.30 1.20 -1.64
CA THR A 238 7.25 1.09 -0.17
C THR A 238 6.83 2.43 0.47
N GLY A 239 6.91 3.56 -0.25
CA GLY A 239 6.44 4.87 0.21
C GLY A 239 4.95 4.87 0.59
N GLU A 240 4.11 4.18 -0.17
CA GLU A 240 2.69 3.96 0.16
C GLU A 240 2.56 3.25 1.50
N LEU A 241 3.33 2.18 1.73
CA LEU A 241 3.27 1.44 2.97
C LEU A 241 3.78 2.26 4.16
N LEU A 242 4.84 3.03 3.98
CA LEU A 242 5.32 3.97 5.00
C LEU A 242 4.25 4.99 5.39
N HIS A 243 3.49 5.48 4.40
CA HIS A 243 2.35 6.36 4.66
C HIS A 243 1.24 5.65 5.42
N ILE A 244 0.82 4.45 4.99
CA ILE A 244 -0.20 3.63 5.67
C ILE A 244 0.17 3.45 7.15
N LEU A 245 1.43 3.11 7.42
CA LEU A 245 1.92 2.84 8.77
C LEU A 245 2.26 4.10 9.59
N GLY A 246 2.09 5.31 9.02
CA GLY A 246 2.39 6.56 9.71
C GLY A 246 3.87 6.78 10.04
N LEU A 247 4.77 6.20 9.24
CA LEU A 247 6.23 6.23 9.49
C LEU A 247 6.94 7.44 8.87
N GLY A 248 6.24 8.20 8.03
CA GLY A 248 6.78 9.36 7.30
C GLY A 248 7.67 8.96 6.11
N GLU A 249 8.24 9.98 5.45
CA GLU A 249 9.18 9.79 4.33
C GLU A 249 10.58 9.44 4.87
N ILE A 250 10.84 8.16 5.14
CA ILE A 250 12.19 7.70 5.49
C ILE A 250 13.00 7.38 4.24
N GLY A 251 14.25 7.83 4.16
CA GLY A 251 15.12 7.59 3.01
C GLY A 251 15.84 6.23 3.06
N ILE A 252 16.52 5.86 1.98
CA ILE A 252 17.27 4.59 1.83
C ILE A 252 18.25 4.34 3.00
N ALA A 253 19.04 5.35 3.37
CA ALA A 253 20.04 5.22 4.44
C ALA A 253 19.39 4.96 5.82
N GLU A 254 18.25 5.59 6.06
CA GLU A 254 17.48 5.44 7.29
C GLU A 254 16.75 4.09 7.32
N PHE A 255 16.12 3.67 6.20
CA PHE A 255 15.54 2.34 6.08
C PHE A 255 16.56 1.26 6.41
N ARG A 256 17.77 1.35 5.83
CA ARG A 256 18.88 0.45 6.13
C ARG A 256 19.22 0.43 7.63
N GLN A 257 19.41 1.61 8.23
CA GLN A 257 19.75 1.70 9.66
C GLN A 257 18.67 1.10 10.55
N ARG A 258 17.40 1.37 10.24
CA ARG A 258 16.27 0.92 11.05
C ARG A 258 16.02 -0.59 10.90
N TYR A 259 16.07 -1.13 9.68
CA TYR A 259 15.51 -2.46 9.40
C TYR A 259 16.52 -3.50 8.87
N LEU A 260 17.74 -3.07 8.52
CA LEU A 260 18.80 -3.96 8.04
C LEU A 260 20.09 -3.86 8.88
N GLY A 261 20.08 -3.05 9.94
CA GLY A 261 21.20 -2.91 10.87
C GLY A 261 21.44 -4.19 11.69
N SER A 262 22.68 -4.40 12.12
CA SER A 262 23.13 -5.59 12.86
C SER A 262 22.64 -5.70 14.31
N ASP A 263 21.93 -4.70 14.82
CA ASP A 263 21.72 -4.50 16.25
C ASP A 263 20.29 -4.87 16.71
N ARG A 264 19.65 -5.84 16.06
CA ARG A 264 18.33 -6.35 16.46
C ARG A 264 18.31 -7.87 16.63
#